data_AF-A0A932MAK1-F1
#
_entry.id   AF-A0A932MAK1-F1
#
_cell.length_a   1.000
_cell.length_b   1.000
_cell.length_c   1.000
_cell.angle_alpha   90.00
_cell.angle_beta   90.00
_cell.angle_gamma   90.00
#
_symmetry.space_group_name_H-M   'P 1'
#
loop_
_entity.id
_entity.type
_entity.pdbx_description
1 polymer ?
#
loop_
_entity_poly.entity_id
_entity_poly.type
_entity_poly.pdbx_seq_one_letter_code
_entity_poly.pdbx_strand_id
1 'polypeptide(L)' 'MKKQIQLRVNGMDRALEVEARSSLLEVVREQFGLTGAKLGCDIQVCGACTLLLNGKPVSACSVLAVDADGCDVLTIEG' A
#
# COMPACT_ATOMS: atom_id res chain seq x y z
N MET A 1 16.15 -7.10 -3.24
CA MET A 1 16.17 -8.22 -2.28
C MET A 1 14.77 -8.28 -1.72
N LYS A 2 14.16 -9.46 -1.83
CA LYS A 2 12.78 -9.65 -1.45
C LYS A 2 12.61 -9.86 0.06
N LYS A 3 11.48 -9.43 0.59
CA LYS A 3 11.10 -9.53 2.00
C LYS A 3 9.67 -10.06 2.10
N GLN A 4 9.46 -11.00 3.01
CA GLN A 4 8.10 -11.43 3.38
C GLN A 4 7.53 -10.44 4.37
N ILE A 5 6.28 -10.04 4.14
CA ILE A 5 5.49 -9.18 5.02
C ILE A 5 4.06 -9.72 5.14
N GLN A 6 3.35 -9.29 6.16
CA GLN A 6 1.90 -9.44 6.31
C GLN A 6 1.22 -8.09 6.33
N LEU A 7 0.11 -7.97 5.60
CA LEU A 7 -0.77 -6.80 5.62
C LEU A 7 -2.20 -7.25 5.86
N ARG A 8 -2.97 -6.47 6.61
CA ARG A 8 -4.43 -6.63 6.64
C ARG A 8 -5.04 -5.62 5.69
N VAL A 9 -5.48 -6.05 4.52
CA VAL A 9 -5.97 -5.16 3.45
C VAL A 9 -7.48 -5.32 3.31
N ASN A 10 -8.23 -4.22 3.50
CA ASN A 10 -9.70 -4.20 3.46
C ASN A 10 -10.30 -5.31 4.34
N GLY A 11 -9.75 -5.45 5.55
CA GLY A 11 -10.19 -6.44 6.54
C GLY A 11 -9.68 -7.88 6.32
N MET A 12 -8.96 -8.17 5.22
CA MET A 12 -8.43 -9.50 4.90
C MET A 12 -6.91 -9.59 5.11
N ASP A 13 -6.45 -10.61 5.83
CA ASP A 13 -5.02 -10.85 6.02
C ASP A 13 -4.36 -11.37 4.72
N ARG A 14 -3.22 -10.77 4.35
CA ARG A 14 -2.46 -11.05 3.12
C ARG A 14 -0.98 -11.21 3.48
N ALA A 15 -0.44 -12.41 3.27
CA ALA A 15 1.00 -12.64 3.30
C ALA A 15 1.57 -12.59 1.88
N LEU A 16 2.66 -11.85 1.67
CA LEU A 16 3.27 -11.68 0.36
C LEU A 16 4.76 -11.38 0.46
N GLU A 17 5.44 -11.56 -0.67
CA GLU A 17 6.86 -11.26 -0.81
C GLU A 17 7.03 -10.04 -1.73
N VAL A 18 7.68 -8.99 -1.21
CA VAL A 18 7.84 -7.70 -1.90
C VAL A 18 9.31 -7.35 -2.08
N GLU A 19 9.64 -6.58 -3.10
CA GLU A 19 10.96 -5.93 -3.15
C GLU A 19 11.05 -4.86 -2.07
N ALA A 20 12.21 -4.74 -1.40
CA ALA A 20 12.40 -3.74 -0.34
C ALA A 20 12.17 -2.28 -0.77
N ARG A 21 12.20 -2.01 -2.09
CA ARG A 21 11.97 -0.69 -2.68
C ARG A 21 10.52 -0.44 -3.13
N SER A 22 9.66 -1.45 -3.09
CA SER A 22 8.30 -1.32 -3.61
C SER A 22 7.47 -0.44 -2.68
N SER A 23 6.76 0.51 -3.28
CA SER A 23 5.83 1.35 -2.55
C SER A 23 4.57 0.57 -2.18
N LEU A 24 3.87 1.02 -1.14
CA LEU A 24 2.58 0.45 -0.75
C LEU A 24 1.56 0.58 -1.89
N LEU A 25 1.61 1.68 -2.64
CA LEU A 25 0.76 1.87 -3.83
C LEU A 25 1.03 0.81 -4.91
N GLU A 26 2.31 0.55 -5.24
CA GLU A 26 2.68 -0.47 -6.23
C GLU A 26 2.17 -1.85 -5.78
N VAL A 27 2.37 -2.21 -4.52
CA VAL A 27 1.92 -3.49 -3.98
C VAL A 27 0.40 -3.65 -4.06
N VAL A 28 -0.35 -2.66 -3.59
CA VAL A 28 -1.82 -2.72 -3.57
C VAL A 28 -2.41 -2.82 -4.99
N ARG A 29 -1.83 -2.10 -5.95
CA ARG A 29 -2.29 -2.11 -7.34
C ARG A 29 -1.89 -3.37 -8.10
N GLU A 30 -0.62 -3.75 -8.02
CA GLU A 30 -0.06 -4.79 -8.89
C GLU A 30 -0.12 -6.19 -8.27
N GLN A 31 -0.01 -6.32 -6.95
CA GLN A 31 -0.08 -7.63 -6.27
C GLN A 31 -1.51 -7.99 -5.85
N PHE A 32 -2.33 -7.00 -5.48
CA PHE A 32 -3.71 -7.24 -5.04
C PHE A 32 -4.78 -6.84 -6.07
N GLY A 33 -4.40 -6.18 -7.17
CA GLY A 33 -5.35 -5.75 -8.20
C GLY A 33 -6.29 -4.61 -7.77
N LEU A 34 -6.00 -3.96 -6.64
CA LEU A 34 -6.79 -2.86 -6.08
C LEU A 34 -6.34 -1.55 -6.73
N THR A 35 -6.92 -1.23 -7.88
CA THR A 35 -6.46 -0.16 -8.77
C THR A 35 -7.15 1.19 -8.54
N GLY A 36 -8.02 1.29 -7.53
CA GLY A 36 -8.79 2.48 -7.18
C GLY A 36 -7.91 3.66 -6.77
N ALA A 37 -6.93 3.44 -5.90
CA ALA A 37 -5.88 4.43 -5.61
C ALA A 37 -4.98 4.62 -6.83
N LYS A 38 -4.68 5.88 -7.19
CA LYS A 38 -4.04 6.24 -8.46
C LYS A 38 -2.62 6.74 -8.26
N LEU A 39 -1.74 6.33 -9.17
CA LEU A 39 -0.45 6.98 -9.34
C LEU A 39 -0.67 8.28 -10.12
N GLY A 40 -0.43 9.42 -9.47
CA GLY A 40 -0.56 10.75 -10.09
C GLY A 40 0.77 11.47 -10.22
N CYS A 41 1.42 11.77 -9.09
CA CYS A 41 2.68 12.53 -9.06
C CYS A 41 3.89 11.73 -8.56
N ASP A 42 3.67 10.63 -7.83
CA ASP A 42 4.70 9.80 -7.16
C ASP A 42 5.59 10.51 -6.11
N ILE A 43 5.35 11.81 -5.87
CA ILE A 43 6.17 12.66 -5.00
C ILE A 43 5.37 13.34 -3.89
N GLN A 44 4.26 12.73 -3.48
CA GLN A 44 3.49 13.12 -2.29
C GLN A 44 2.74 14.48 -2.36
N VAL A 45 2.46 15.01 -3.56
CA VAL A 45 1.82 16.34 -3.70
C VAL A 45 0.36 16.33 -4.13
N CYS A 46 -0.12 15.29 -4.82
CA CYS A 46 -1.46 15.31 -5.44
C CYS A 46 -2.57 14.61 -4.64
N GLY A 47 -2.23 13.74 -3.68
CA GLY A 47 -3.22 12.96 -2.90
C GLY A 47 -3.97 11.84 -3.67
N ALA A 48 -3.70 11.62 -4.96
CA ALA A 48 -4.42 10.62 -5.75
C ALA A 48 -4.19 9.16 -5.28
N CYS A 49 -3.11 8.93 -4.52
CA CYS A 49 -2.71 7.64 -3.98
C CYS A 49 -3.04 7.49 -2.48
N THR A 50 -3.93 8.30 -1.93
CA THR A 50 -4.25 8.25 -0.51
C THR A 50 -4.91 6.92 -0.13
N LEU A 51 -4.34 6.26 0.87
CA LEU A 51 -4.89 5.09 1.58
C LEU A 51 -4.97 5.41 3.07
N LEU A 52 -5.73 4.63 3.85
CA LEU A 52 -5.60 4.67 5.30
C LEU A 52 -4.65 3.56 5.76
N LEU A 53 -3.63 3.93 6.53
CA LEU A 53 -2.74 3.01 7.21
C LEU A 53 -3.01 3.12 8.71
N ASN A 54 -3.52 2.05 9.32
CA ASN A 54 -3.99 2.05 10.71
C ASN A 54 -4.94 3.24 11.01
N GLY A 55 -5.88 3.48 10.09
CA GLY A 55 -6.87 4.56 10.18
C GLY A 55 -6.36 5.98 9.88
N LYS A 56 -5.06 6.16 9.59
CA LYS A 56 -4.48 7.48 9.26
C LYS A 56 -4.24 7.62 7.75
N PRO A 57 -4.60 8.75 7.13
CA PRO A 57 -4.34 8.95 5.71
C PRO A 57 -2.85 9.06 5.44
N VAL A 58 -2.37 8.30 4.45
CA VAL A 58 -0.99 8.33 3.98
C VAL A 58 -0.97 8.41 2.46
N SER A 59 0.08 9.01 1.91
CA SER A 59 0.36 8.93 0.48
C SER A 59 1.07 7.62 0.19
N ALA A 60 0.35 6.64 -0.33
CA ALA A 60 0.86 5.27 -0.46
C ALA A 60 2.06 5.15 -1.42
N CYS A 61 2.26 6.12 -2.33
CA CYS A 61 3.46 6.16 -3.18
C CYS A 61 4.76 6.41 -2.41
N SER A 62 4.68 7.01 -1.22
CA SER A 62 5.84 7.40 -0.40
C SER A 62 6.04 6.52 0.83
N VAL A 63 5.19 5.51 1.01
CA VAL A 63 5.34 4.48 2.06
C VAL A 63 5.92 3.25 1.40
N LEU A 64 7.01 2.70 1.94
CA LEU A 64 7.51 1.40 1.49
C LEU A 64 6.60 0.30 2.02
N ALA A 65 6.29 -0.69 1.19
CA ALA A 65 5.46 -1.81 1.61
C ALA A 65 6.09 -2.59 2.79
N VAL A 66 7.42 -2.65 2.84
CA VAL A 66 8.14 -3.28 3.96
C VAL A 66 7.98 -2.55 5.29
N ASP A 67 7.76 -1.22 5.26
CA ASP A 67 7.52 -0.44 6.48
C ASP A 67 6.07 -0.56 6.96
N ALA A 68 5.17 -1.07 6.10
CA ALA A 68 3.77 -1.31 6.41
C ALA A 68 3.52 -2.72 7.00
N ASP A 69 4.56 -3.54 7.20
CA ASP A 69 4.42 -4.89 7.75
C ASP A 69 3.63 -4.90 9.08
N GLY A 70 2.63 -5.77 9.16
CA GLY A 70 1.69 -5.90 10.27
C GLY A 70 0.59 -4.84 10.35
N CYS A 71 0.53 -3.87 9.42
CA CYS A 71 -0.45 -2.79 9.46
C CYS A 71 -1.80 -3.16 8.81
N ASP A 72 -2.85 -2.45 9.24
CA ASP A 72 -4.15 -2.42 8.59
C ASP A 72 -4.16 -1.35 7.48
N VAL A 73 -4.56 -1.74 6.28
CA VAL A 73 -4.59 -0.91 5.07
C VAL A 73 -6.02 -0.89 4.55
N LEU A 74 -6.64 0.29 4.52
CA LEU A 74 -7.93 0.49 3.87
C LEU A 74 -7.75 1.27 2.56
N THR A 75 -8.24 0.67 1.47
CA THR A 75 -8.28 1.27 0.14
C THR A 75 -9.69 1.76 -0.19
N ILE A 76 -9.87 2.41 -1.35
CA ILE A 76 -11.18 2.91 -1.77
C ILE A 76 -12.18 1.78 -2.12
N GLU A 77 -11.68 0.58 -2.41
CA GLU A 77 -12.49 -0.61 -2.70
C GLU A 77 -13.05 -1.31 -1.46
N GLY A 78 -12.52 -0.99 -0.27
CA GLY A 78 -12.87 -1.61 1.01
C GLY A 78 -13.94 -0.86 1.79
#